data_AF-F7PLE0-F1
#
_entry.id   AF-F7PLE0-F1
#
_cell.length_a   1.000
_cell.length_b   1.000
_cell.length_c   1.000
_cell.angle_alpha   90.00
_cell.angle_beta   90.00
_cell.angle_gamma   90.00
#
_symmetry.space_group_name_H-M   'P 1'
#
loop_
_entity.id
_entity.type
_entity.pdbx_description
1 polymer ?
#
loop_
_entity_poly.entity_id
_entity_poly.type
_entity_poly.pdbx_seq_one_letter_code
_entity_poly.pdbx_strand_id
1 'polypeptide(L)'
;MPDAESISGFLQKRGALGILTLLSMEDGQRFSDLDDRLTISSSTLTRRLTEGRGLGLVVPGMTPEESSVSNEYRITTRGKRVARRMENQGLIHAVRTILDYQQNVENELPELLDWVDAHTEELARLDAQTPYQDPFGESVVDRGEEPEYDEEFMVKEDPGRVETWGSEPEDDEEDETD
;
A
#
# COMPACT_ATOMS: atom_id res chain seq x y z
N MET A 1 -27.05 -16.34 -3.57
CA MET A 1 -26.58 -14.94 -3.56
C MET A 1 -25.23 -14.96 -2.86
N PRO A 2 -24.14 -14.38 -3.40
CA PRO A 2 -22.87 -14.42 -2.69
C PRO A 2 -22.96 -13.59 -1.41
N ASP A 3 -22.48 -14.16 -0.31
CA ASP A 3 -22.65 -13.68 1.06
C ASP A 3 -21.78 -12.44 1.34
N ALA A 4 -22.16 -11.65 2.36
CA ALA A 4 -21.45 -10.41 2.71
C ALA A 4 -19.99 -10.67 3.10
N GLU A 5 -19.72 -11.81 3.74
CA GLU A 5 -18.38 -12.28 4.09
C GLU A 5 -17.49 -12.41 2.85
N SER A 6 -18.04 -12.89 1.72
CA SER A 6 -17.32 -13.00 0.46
C SER A 6 -16.96 -11.65 -0.18
N ILE A 7 -17.78 -10.61 0.02
CA ILE A 7 -17.46 -9.25 -0.44
C ILE A 7 -16.36 -8.64 0.43
N SER A 8 -16.46 -8.77 1.75
CA SER A 8 -15.44 -8.25 2.66
C SER A 8 -14.06 -8.86 2.36
N GLY A 9 -13.99 -10.17 2.18
CA GLY A 9 -12.77 -10.88 1.81
C GLY A 9 -12.26 -10.52 0.42
N PHE A 10 -13.12 -10.09 -0.51
CA PHE A 10 -12.68 -9.54 -1.80
C PHE A 10 -12.05 -8.16 -1.64
N LEU A 11 -12.68 -7.25 -0.90
CA LEU A 11 -12.22 -5.87 -0.73
C LEU A 11 -10.84 -5.76 -0.06
N GLN A 12 -10.50 -6.72 0.82
CA GLN A 12 -9.19 -6.79 1.47
C GLN A 12 -8.05 -7.22 0.52
N LYS A 13 -8.37 -7.75 -0.67
CA LYS A 13 -7.35 -8.21 -1.60
C LYS A 13 -6.71 -7.04 -2.33
N ARG A 14 -5.39 -7.12 -2.53
CA ARG A 14 -4.64 -6.18 -3.36
C ARG A 14 -5.32 -5.98 -4.72
N GLY A 15 -5.47 -4.72 -5.11
CA GLY A 15 -6.09 -4.29 -6.36
C GLY A 15 -7.63 -4.20 -6.35
N ALA A 16 -8.33 -4.80 -5.38
CA ALA A 16 -9.79 -4.84 -5.39
C ALA A 16 -10.41 -3.44 -5.20
N LEU A 17 -9.91 -2.67 -4.24
CA LEU A 17 -10.34 -1.28 -4.03
C LEU A 17 -10.02 -0.40 -5.23
N GLY A 18 -8.84 -0.58 -5.84
CA GLY A 18 -8.44 0.12 -7.05
C GLY A 18 -9.42 -0.11 -8.19
N ILE A 19 -9.77 -1.37 -8.48
CA ILE A 19 -10.76 -1.71 -9.53
C ILE A 19 -12.10 -1.03 -9.27
N LEU A 20 -12.65 -1.11 -8.06
CA LEU A 20 -13.93 -0.47 -7.75
C LEU A 20 -13.86 1.05 -7.83
N THR A 21 -12.72 1.63 -7.44
CA THR A 21 -12.47 3.07 -7.51
C THR A 21 -12.50 3.53 -8.96
N LEU A 22 -11.68 2.92 -9.82
CA LEU A 22 -11.58 3.28 -11.24
C LEU A 22 -12.91 3.08 -11.98
N LEU A 23 -13.57 1.94 -11.77
CA LEU A 23 -14.85 1.64 -12.41
C LEU A 23 -16.02 2.47 -11.87
N SER A 24 -15.89 3.12 -10.71
CA SER A 24 -16.94 4.00 -10.18
C SER A 24 -16.92 5.41 -10.78
N MET A 25 -15.81 5.79 -11.41
CA MET A 25 -15.60 7.13 -11.95
C MET A 25 -16.15 7.30 -13.37
N GLU A 26 -16.08 6.24 -14.16
CA GLU A 26 -16.44 6.25 -15.58
C GLU A 26 -17.42 5.10 -15.89
N ASP A 27 -18.34 5.32 -16.83
CA ASP A 27 -19.32 4.30 -17.25
C ASP A 27 -18.68 3.27 -18.21
N GLY A 28 -17.62 2.61 -17.73
CA GLY A 28 -16.83 1.63 -18.48
C GLY A 28 -15.34 1.95 -18.45
N GLN A 29 -14.51 0.92 -18.31
CA GLN A 29 -13.05 1.00 -18.49
C GLN A 29 -12.57 -0.22 -19.27
N ARG A 30 -11.62 -0.04 -20.19
CA ARG A 30 -11.00 -1.19 -20.85
C ARG A 30 -10.06 -1.91 -19.89
N PHE A 31 -9.81 -3.19 -20.15
CA PHE A 31 -8.81 -3.94 -19.40
C PHE A 31 -7.44 -3.26 -19.44
N SER A 32 -7.01 -2.76 -20.60
CA SER A 32 -5.74 -2.04 -20.76
C SER A 32 -5.67 -0.83 -19.83
N ASP A 33 -6.73 -0.02 -19.80
CA ASP A 33 -6.75 1.20 -19.00
C ASP A 33 -6.73 0.89 -17.49
N LEU A 34 -7.32 -0.24 -17.09
CA LEU A 34 -7.22 -0.74 -15.72
C LEU A 34 -5.83 -1.30 -15.41
N ASP A 35 -5.21 -2.01 -16.36
CA ASP A 35 -3.89 -2.62 -16.22
C ASP A 35 -2.80 -1.56 -16.09
N ASP A 36 -2.88 -0.51 -16.90
CA ASP A 36 -1.94 0.62 -16.89
C ASP A 36 -2.03 1.45 -15.60
N ARG A 37 -3.21 1.51 -14.98
CA ARG A 37 -3.45 2.35 -13.80
C ARG A 37 -3.28 1.64 -12.47
N LEU A 38 -3.34 0.31 -12.45
CA LEU A 38 -3.32 -0.47 -11.22
C LEU A 38 -1.95 -1.12 -11.04
N THR A 39 -1.35 -0.94 -9.86
CA THR A 39 -0.07 -1.59 -9.50
C THR A 39 -0.25 -3.07 -9.12
N ILE A 40 -0.84 -3.86 -10.01
CA ILE A 40 -1.00 -5.31 -9.93
C ILE A 40 -0.68 -5.92 -11.29
N SER A 41 -0.23 -7.17 -11.32
CA SER A 41 -0.02 -7.86 -12.60
C SER A 41 -1.35 -8.06 -13.37
N SER A 42 -1.29 -8.13 -14.71
CA SER A 42 -2.46 -8.41 -15.55
C SER A 42 -3.15 -9.74 -15.21
N SER A 43 -2.37 -10.75 -14.79
CA SER A 43 -2.91 -12.02 -14.27
C SER A 43 -3.69 -11.83 -12.96
N THR A 44 -3.23 -10.94 -12.09
CA THR A 44 -3.94 -10.57 -10.86
C THR A 44 -5.18 -9.75 -11.17
N LEU A 45 -5.11 -8.79 -12.09
CA LEU A 45 -6.25 -8.00 -12.55
C LEU A 45 -7.34 -8.92 -13.11
N THR A 46 -6.99 -9.84 -14.00
CA THR A 46 -7.92 -10.83 -14.58
C THR A 46 -8.61 -11.64 -13.48
N ARG A 47 -7.85 -12.15 -12.51
CA ARG A 47 -8.40 -12.89 -11.36
C ARG A 47 -9.34 -12.02 -10.54
N ARG A 48 -9.00 -10.76 -10.27
CA ARG A 48 -9.84 -9.84 -9.49
C ARG A 48 -11.12 -9.46 -10.21
N LEU A 49 -11.07 -9.22 -11.52
CA LEU A 49 -12.25 -8.96 -12.34
C LEU A 49 -13.17 -10.18 -12.39
N THR A 50 -12.60 -11.39 -12.43
CA THR A 50 -13.36 -12.65 -12.37
C THR A 50 -14.03 -12.84 -11.02
N GLU A 51 -13.30 -12.63 -9.92
CA GLU A 51 -13.85 -12.68 -8.55
C GLU A 51 -14.95 -11.63 -8.35
N GLY A 52 -14.70 -10.38 -8.73
CA GLY A 52 -15.66 -9.29 -8.64
C GLY A 52 -16.92 -9.55 -9.47
N ARG A 53 -16.79 -10.23 -10.61
CA ARG A 53 -17.93 -10.71 -11.42
C ARG A 53 -18.72 -11.79 -10.71
N GLY A 54 -18.04 -12.78 -10.12
CA GLY A 54 -18.68 -13.82 -9.30
C GLY A 54 -19.46 -13.25 -8.11
N LEU A 55 -19.03 -12.11 -7.56
CA LEU A 55 -19.72 -11.40 -6.49
C LEU A 55 -20.83 -10.45 -6.99
N GLY A 56 -20.95 -10.29 -8.30
CA GLY A 56 -21.88 -9.35 -8.93
C GLY A 56 -21.55 -7.89 -8.61
N LEU A 57 -20.28 -7.55 -8.44
CA LEU A 57 -19.79 -6.18 -8.26
C LEU A 57 -19.44 -5.52 -9.60
N VAL A 58 -18.88 -6.30 -10.53
CA VAL A 58 -18.49 -5.86 -11.88
C VAL A 58 -19.08 -6.77 -12.95
N VAL A 59 -19.26 -6.25 -14.16
CA VAL A 59 -19.73 -7.01 -15.33
C VAL A 59 -18.90 -6.62 -16.55
N PRO A 60 -18.72 -7.54 -17.53
CA PRO A 60 -18.17 -7.14 -18.82
C PRO A 60 -19.12 -6.15 -19.50
N GLY A 61 -18.58 -5.15 -20.17
CA GLY A 61 -19.32 -4.31 -21.09
C GLY A 61 -19.80 -5.14 -22.27
N MET A 62 -21.06 -4.98 -22.66
CA MET A 62 -21.57 -5.46 -23.93
C MET A 62 -22.21 -4.25 -24.61
N THR A 63 -21.72 -3.87 -25.78
CA THR A 63 -22.53 -3.10 -26.72
C THR A 63 -23.44 -4.10 -27.44
N PRO A 64 -24.75 -3.81 -27.59
CA PRO A 64 -25.71 -4.73 -28.19
C PRO A 64 -25.41 -5.07 -29.67
N GLU A 65 -24.46 -4.38 -30.30
CA GLU A 65 -24.06 -4.54 -31.70
C GLU A 65 -22.78 -5.38 -31.86
N GLU A 66 -22.06 -5.69 -30.78
CA GLU A 66 -20.82 -6.48 -30.85
C GLU A 66 -21.07 -7.97 -30.56
N SER A 67 -20.67 -8.82 -31.51
CA SER A 67 -20.66 -10.28 -31.37
C SER A 67 -19.46 -10.80 -30.55
N SER A 68 -18.61 -9.90 -30.07
CA SER A 68 -17.44 -10.20 -29.24
C SER A 68 -17.62 -9.58 -27.86
N VAL A 69 -17.12 -10.26 -26.83
CA VAL A 69 -17.03 -9.70 -25.48
C VAL A 69 -16.17 -8.45 -25.58
N SER A 70 -16.76 -7.26 -25.43
CA SER A 70 -15.96 -6.05 -25.36
C SER A 70 -15.00 -6.20 -24.18
N ASN A 71 -13.73 -5.83 -24.38
CA ASN A 71 -12.71 -5.87 -23.32
C ASN A 71 -12.90 -4.74 -22.30
N GLU A 72 -14.14 -4.31 -22.11
CA GLU A 72 -14.59 -3.26 -21.21
C GLU A 72 -15.21 -3.91 -19.97
N TYR A 73 -15.08 -3.23 -18.84
CA TYR A 73 -15.66 -3.62 -17.57
C TYR A 73 -16.46 -2.46 -17.01
N ARG A 74 -17.60 -2.77 -16.39
CA ARG A 74 -18.50 -1.81 -15.77
C ARG A 74 -18.82 -2.22 -14.34
N ILE A 75 -19.00 -1.23 -13.48
CA ILE A 75 -19.50 -1.45 -12.13
C ILE A 75 -21.03 -1.68 -12.16
N THR A 76 -21.49 -2.70 -11.44
CA THR A 76 -22.92 -3.00 -11.30
C THR A 76 -23.59 -2.07 -10.30
N THR A 77 -24.92 -2.07 -10.20
CA THR A 77 -25.64 -1.37 -9.11
C THR A 77 -25.18 -1.80 -7.72
N ARG A 78 -24.88 -3.09 -7.53
CA ARG A 78 -24.36 -3.61 -6.25
C ARG A 78 -22.96 -3.07 -5.98
N GLY A 79 -22.09 -3.07 -6.98
CA GLY A 79 -20.77 -2.45 -6.91
C GLY A 79 -20.84 -0.95 -6.61
N LYS A 80 -21.74 -0.21 -7.28
CA LYS A 80 -21.96 1.23 -7.05
C LYS A 80 -22.36 1.51 -5.60
N ARG A 81 -23.16 0.63 -4.97
CA ARG A 81 -23.51 0.75 -3.55
C ARG A 81 -22.29 0.61 -2.63
N VAL A 82 -21.37 -0.32 -2.96
CA VAL A 82 -20.11 -0.48 -2.22
C VAL A 82 -19.19 0.72 -2.45
N ALA A 83 -19.01 1.14 -3.69
CA ALA A 83 -18.19 2.30 -4.05
C ALA A 83 -18.71 3.59 -3.38
N ARG A 84 -20.03 3.80 -3.30
CA ARG A 84 -20.60 4.93 -2.56
C ARG A 84 -20.29 4.88 -1.06
N ARG A 85 -20.24 3.68 -0.46
CA ARG A 85 -19.81 3.53 0.94
C ARG A 85 -18.32 3.86 1.09
N MET A 86 -17.48 3.43 0.14
CA MET A 86 -16.06 3.78 0.09
C MET A 86 -15.86 5.30 -0.05
N GLU A 87 -16.65 5.95 -0.91
CA GLU A 87 -16.62 7.40 -1.12
C GLU A 87 -16.98 8.17 0.16
N ASN A 88 -18.06 7.77 0.82
CA ASN A 88 -18.48 8.38 2.09
C ASN A 88 -17.45 8.22 3.22
N GLN A 89 -16.48 7.31 3.08
CA GLN A 89 -15.38 7.08 4.02
C GLN A 89 -14.06 7.70 3.53
N GLY A 90 -14.06 8.42 2.41
CA GLY A 90 -12.85 9.00 1.81
C GLY A 90 -11.92 7.99 1.14
N LEU A 91 -12.28 6.70 1.07
CA LEU A 91 -11.42 5.64 0.52
C LEU A 91 -11.18 5.81 -0.98
N ILE A 92 -12.19 6.28 -1.73
CA ILE A 92 -12.05 6.57 -3.17
C ILE A 92 -10.94 7.60 -3.40
N HIS A 93 -10.91 8.67 -2.59
CA HIS A 93 -9.88 9.69 -2.69
C HIS A 93 -8.51 9.14 -2.30
N ALA A 94 -8.41 8.46 -1.15
CA ALA A 94 -7.15 7.90 -0.68
C ALA A 94 -6.53 6.90 -1.69
N VAL A 95 -7.36 6.01 -2.26
CA VAL A 95 -6.90 5.06 -3.29
C VAL A 95 -6.40 5.80 -4.53
N ARG A 96 -7.11 6.84 -5.00
CA ARG A 96 -6.66 7.64 -6.14
C ARG A 96 -5.33 8.30 -5.88
N THR A 97 -5.17 8.96 -4.74
CA THR A 97 -3.91 9.59 -4.35
C THR A 97 -2.75 8.61 -4.39
N ILE A 98 -2.95 7.37 -3.89
CA ILE A 98 -1.93 6.32 -3.96
C ILE A 98 -1.59 5.97 -5.42
N LEU A 99 -2.60 5.75 -6.26
CA LEU A 99 -2.38 5.40 -7.68
C LEU A 99 -1.67 6.54 -8.44
N ASP A 100 -2.04 7.79 -8.18
CA ASP A 100 -1.43 8.96 -8.81
C ASP A 100 0.05 9.08 -8.41
N TYR A 101 0.39 8.89 -7.12
CA TYR A 101 1.79 8.88 -6.68
C TYR A 101 2.58 7.71 -7.25
N GLN A 102 1.97 6.54 -7.38
CA GLN A 102 2.62 5.37 -7.99
C GLN A 102 2.97 5.63 -9.46
N GLN A 103 2.04 6.22 -10.23
CA GLN A 103 2.32 6.61 -11.61
C GLN A 103 3.42 7.68 -11.69
N ASN A 104 3.39 8.67 -10.80
CA ASN A 104 4.45 9.68 -10.77
C ASN A 104 5.83 9.03 -10.53
N VAL A 105 5.93 8.08 -9.61
CA VAL A 105 7.19 7.33 -9.39
C VAL A 105 7.60 6.55 -10.63
N GLU A 106 6.68 5.84 -11.28
CA GLU A 106 6.98 5.07 -12.49
C GLU A 106 7.41 5.96 -13.68
N ASN A 107 6.89 7.19 -13.76
CA ASN A 107 7.24 8.15 -14.81
C ASN A 107 8.59 8.84 -14.56
N GLU A 108 8.94 9.13 -13.31
CA GLU A 108 10.16 9.86 -12.93
C GLU A 108 11.38 8.92 -12.77
N LEU A 109 11.14 7.64 -12.45
CA LEU A 109 12.20 6.66 -12.23
C LEU A 109 13.15 6.50 -13.44
N PRO A 110 12.69 6.43 -14.71
CA PRO A 110 13.59 6.34 -15.86
C PRO A 110 14.58 7.51 -15.95
N GLU A 111 14.15 8.75 -15.67
CA GLU A 111 15.04 9.91 -15.68
C GLU A 111 16.13 9.79 -14.61
N LEU A 112 15.76 9.31 -13.41
CA LEU A 112 16.74 9.02 -12.36
C LEU A 112 17.72 7.92 -12.79
N LEU A 113 17.24 6.86 -13.44
CA LEU A 113 18.10 5.77 -13.93
C LEU A 113 19.06 6.26 -15.02
N ASP A 114 18.59 7.07 -15.96
CA ASP A 114 19.42 7.69 -16.99
C ASP A 114 20.48 8.61 -16.37
N TRP A 115 20.12 9.37 -15.33
CA TRP A 115 21.06 10.18 -14.58
C TRP A 115 22.12 9.33 -13.88
N VAL A 116 21.73 8.24 -13.22
CA VAL A 116 22.67 7.30 -12.56
C VAL A 116 23.65 6.73 -13.56
N ASP A 117 23.17 6.26 -14.71
CA ASP A 117 24.00 5.69 -15.76
C ASP A 117 25.01 6.72 -16.28
N ALA A 118 24.58 7.97 -16.50
CA ALA A 118 25.45 9.06 -16.95
C ALA A 118 26.51 9.49 -15.92
N HIS A 119 26.27 9.25 -14.62
CA HIS A 119 27.16 9.68 -13.53
C HIS A 119 27.92 8.53 -12.86
N THR A 120 28.00 7.36 -13.52
CA THR A 120 28.66 6.15 -12.98
C THR A 120 30.08 6.42 -12.45
N GLU A 121 30.91 7.19 -13.16
CA GLU A 121 32.28 7.51 -12.73
C GLU A 121 32.35 8.48 -11.54
N GLU A 122 31.35 9.35 -11.38
CA GLU A 122 31.23 10.22 -10.22
C GLU A 122 30.79 9.43 -9.00
N LEU A 123 29.77 8.60 -9.14
CA LEU A 123 29.29 7.71 -8.09
C LEU A 123 30.39 6.74 -7.62
N ALA A 124 31.15 6.15 -8.54
CA ALA A 124 32.28 5.27 -8.20
C ALA A 124 33.40 5.98 -7.42
N ARG A 125 33.57 7.30 -7.59
CA ARG A 125 34.51 8.09 -6.78
C ARG A 125 34.00 8.31 -5.36
N LEU A 126 32.68 8.40 -5.17
CA LEU A 126 32.06 8.51 -3.84
C LEU A 126 32.11 7.18 -3.09
N ASP A 127 32.06 6.03 -3.77
CA ASP A 127 32.21 4.70 -3.12
C ASP A 127 33.58 4.54 -2.42
N ALA A 128 34.60 5.29 -2.85
CA ALA A 128 35.91 5.30 -2.20
C ALA A 128 35.94 6.12 -0.90
N GLN A 129 34.90 6.92 -0.62
CA GLN A 129 34.72 7.63 0.64
C GLN A 129 33.84 6.78 1.55
N THR A 130 34.46 6.17 2.56
CA THR A 130 33.65 5.46 3.56
C THR A 130 32.74 6.48 4.26
N PRO A 131 31.45 6.15 4.51
CA PRO A 131 30.48 7.08 5.13
C PRO A 131 30.86 7.51 6.55
N TYR A 132 31.93 6.93 7.09
CA TYR A 132 32.49 7.22 8.38
C TYR A 132 33.88 7.85 8.26
N GLN A 133 34.16 8.61 7.22
CA GLN A 133 35.37 9.43 7.14
C GLN A 133 35.03 10.90 7.29
N ASP A 134 35.83 11.60 8.07
CA ASP A 134 35.75 13.05 8.22
C ASP A 134 36.32 13.76 6.96
N PRO A 135 36.21 15.10 6.88
CA PRO A 135 36.75 15.89 5.75
C PRO A 135 38.27 15.79 5.56
N PHE A 136 39.01 15.22 6.50
CA PHE A 136 40.46 14.99 6.44
C PHE A 136 40.81 13.52 6.12
N GLY A 137 39.81 12.66 5.92
CA GLY A 137 39.97 11.25 5.56
C GLY A 137 40.18 10.31 6.75
N GLU A 138 39.98 10.79 7.98
CA GLU A 138 40.11 10.00 9.19
C GLU A 138 38.79 9.30 9.53
N SER A 139 38.86 8.04 9.96
CA SER A 139 37.65 7.27 10.32
C SER A 139 37.00 7.87 11.58
N VAL A 140 35.77 8.36 11.49
CA VAL A 140 34.95 8.82 12.63
C VAL A 140 34.33 7.67 13.42
N VAL A 141 34.40 6.44 12.91
CA VAL A 141 34.16 5.23 13.69
C VAL A 141 35.51 4.68 14.12
N ASP A 142 35.84 4.89 15.38
CA ASP A 142 37.05 4.35 15.97
C ASP A 142 36.88 2.82 16.12
N ARG A 143 37.81 2.06 15.55
CA ARG A 143 37.90 0.60 15.73
C ARG A 143 39.05 0.23 16.69
N GLY A 144 39.64 1.22 17.35
CA GLY A 144 40.90 1.12 18.08
C GLY A 144 40.77 0.70 19.54
N GLU A 145 39.70 1.06 20.23
CA GLU A 145 39.46 0.64 21.61
C GLU A 145 37.96 0.38 21.76
N GLU A 146 37.58 -0.86 22.08
CA GLU A 146 36.28 -1.08 22.71
C GLU A 146 36.22 -0.13 23.90
N PRO A 147 35.20 0.74 24.03
CA PRO A 147 35.08 1.53 25.23
C PRO A 147 35.09 0.55 26.40
N GLU A 148 36.05 0.69 27.30
CA GLU A 148 35.99 0.03 28.61
C GLU A 148 34.71 0.56 29.25
N TYR A 149 33.64 -0.23 29.14
CA TYR A 149 32.42 0.04 29.87
C TYR A 149 32.78 -0.12 31.34
N ASP A 150 32.93 1.01 32.03
CA ASP A 150 33.06 0.99 33.48
C ASP A 150 31.81 0.32 34.02
N GLU A 151 31.97 -0.85 34.66
CA GLU A 151 30.87 -1.69 35.16
C GLU A 151 29.98 -0.94 36.16
N GLU A 152 30.38 0.25 36.60
CA GLU A 152 29.66 1.14 37.52
C GLU A 152 28.44 1.84 36.88
N PHE A 153 28.38 2.01 35.55
CA PHE A 153 27.23 2.65 34.89
C PHE A 153 26.08 1.69 34.57
N MET A 154 26.33 0.37 34.62
CA MET A 154 25.28 -0.64 34.61
C MET A 154 24.74 -0.81 36.01
N VAL A 155 23.92 0.15 36.46
CA VAL A 155 23.01 -0.11 37.58
C VAL A 155 22.24 -1.37 37.19
N LYS A 156 22.48 -2.46 37.93
CA LYS A 156 21.62 -3.63 37.90
C LYS A 156 20.24 -3.17 38.38
N GLU A 157 19.43 -2.64 37.47
CA GLU A 157 18.00 -2.66 37.68
C GLU A 157 17.62 -4.13 37.80
N ASP A 158 17.20 -4.47 39.01
CA ASP A 158 16.55 -5.70 39.38
C ASP A 158 15.55 -6.11 38.28
N PRO A 159 15.64 -7.31 37.67
CA PRO A 159 14.73 -7.75 36.61
C PRO A 159 13.29 -7.98 37.10
N GLY A 160 12.87 -7.39 38.22
CA GLY A 160 11.60 -7.60 38.89
C GLY A 160 10.56 -6.49 38.77
N ARG A 161 10.85 -5.35 38.10
CA ARG A 161 9.86 -4.26 37.97
C ARG A 161 9.49 -3.98 36.52
N VAL A 162 8.55 -4.78 36.01
CA VAL A 162 7.77 -4.41 34.83
C VAL A 162 6.84 -3.28 35.25
N GLU A 163 7.20 -2.02 34.98
CA GLU A 163 6.21 -0.96 35.03
C GLU A 163 5.25 -1.13 33.85
N THR A 164 4.07 -1.66 34.14
CA THR A 164 2.97 -1.78 33.19
C THR A 164 2.42 -0.38 32.90
N TRP A 165 3.00 0.29 31.92
CA TRP A 165 2.44 1.54 31.40
C TRP A 165 1.33 1.22 30.39
N GLY A 166 0.08 1.32 30.85
CA GLY A 166 -1.10 1.47 29.99
C GLY A 166 -2.00 0.25 29.84
N SER A 167 -2.53 -0.31 30.94
CA SER A 167 -3.74 -1.13 30.89
C SER A 167 -4.96 -0.25 30.61
N GLU A 168 -5.79 -0.69 29.66
CA GLU A 168 -7.10 -0.12 29.32
C GLU A 168 -7.99 -0.01 30.57
N PRO A 169 -8.86 1.02 30.67
CA PRO A 169 -9.86 1.05 31.74
C PRO A 169 -10.93 -0.03 31.48
N GLU A 170 -10.98 -1.01 32.37
CA GLU A 170 -12.11 -1.94 32.49
C GLU A 170 -13.30 -1.23 33.16
N ASP A 171 -14.49 -1.60 32.69
CA ASP A 171 -15.80 -1.16 33.15
C ASP A 171 -16.03 -1.48 34.64
N ASP A 172 -16.33 -0.48 35.46
CA ASP A 172 -16.93 -0.68 36.79
C ASP A 172 -18.45 -0.51 36.69
N GLU A 173 -19.14 -1.66 36.64
CA GLU A 173 -20.51 -1.80 37.13
C GLU A 173 -20.50 -1.61 38.65
N GLU A 174 -21.10 -0.52 39.17
CA GLU A 174 -21.52 -0.46 40.57
C GLU A 174 -23.05 -0.56 40.65
N ASP A 175 -23.46 -1.71 41.18
CA ASP A 175 -24.82 -2.03 41.60
C ASP A 175 -25.06 -1.55 43.04
N GLU A 176 -26.26 -1.01 43.25
CA GLU A 176 -27.10 -0.98 44.45
C GLU A 176 -26.95 0.04 45.63
N THR A 177 -28.16 0.45 46.06
CA THR A 177 -28.65 1.01 47.35
C THR A 177 -28.64 2.53 47.47
N ASP A 178 -29.76 3.24 47.69
CA ASP A 178 -30.91 3.04 48.60
C ASP A 178 -32.24 3.51 47.96
#